data_AF-A0A0K8VBW4-F1
#
_entry.id   AF-A0A0K8VBW4-F1
#
_cell.length_a   1.000
_cell.length_b   1.000
_cell.length_c   1.000
_cell.angle_alpha   90.00
_cell.angle_beta   90.00
_cell.angle_gamma   90.00
#
_symmetry.space_group_name_H-M   'P 1'
#
loop_
_entity.id
_entity.type
_entity.pdbx_description
1 polymer ?
#
loop_
_entity_poly.entity_id
_entity_poly.type
_entity_poly.pdbx_seq_one_letter_code
_entity_poly.pdbx_strand_id
1 'polypeptide(L)'
;MSVKLDAIIFGATGFTGQIAVEKAPEVLQGLTWGVAGRNKSKLKNVLSTAGQKIGKDLSAVPIILADVGDRPSIEAMAAKCKVVINCCGPYRFYGEVVVKACIEAGTHHVDISGEPQYIEGMRLKYHYLAQKQHTYVISTCGFDSIPAEMGVVHAEKNFPGTVNTCEMFWENMLDYRDKNSKALLHAGTWESAIHAMANYGELKTLRRALETEKLPDLQPKLKYWPLARKVEFLDRYFFPIHSGDRDIVMDTQRLRYVNENKRPIQFENYIGFRSLWTTILTQITILFTVIMAQIPGLRQILIKNPKFFTRGFMSHEGPVDANRAAQRFQMTFRTRGWTESQPLTEQPKQELLTRLSSLDPFYGMTCLSVLATAKIILKESDKMPNDGGVLPPGYAFANTSLIEELGRLKNGLKFEVLKLEQQ
;
A
#
# COMPACT_ATOMS: atom_id res chain seq x y z
N MET A 1 -6.35 10.16 33.77
CA MET A 1 -6.23 10.15 32.30
C MET A 1 -7.24 9.15 31.76
N SER A 2 -8.06 9.50 30.76
CA SER A 2 -8.96 8.51 30.14
C SER A 2 -8.14 7.44 29.44
N VAL A 3 -8.49 6.16 29.62
CA VAL A 3 -7.81 5.05 28.94
C VAL A 3 -7.98 5.22 27.42
N LYS A 4 -6.87 5.43 26.69
CA LYS A 4 -6.86 5.49 25.23
C LYS A 4 -7.10 4.08 24.66
N LEU A 5 -7.87 3.99 23.58
CA LEU A 5 -7.93 2.76 22.77
C LEU A 5 -6.57 2.52 22.11
N ASP A 6 -6.23 1.28 21.83
CA ASP A 6 -5.02 0.97 21.07
C ASP A 6 -5.18 1.40 19.61
N ALA A 7 -6.34 1.14 18.99
CA ALA A 7 -6.60 1.53 17.60
C ALA A 7 -8.01 2.09 17.36
N ILE A 8 -8.16 3.01 16.41
CA ILE A 8 -9.45 3.42 15.86
C ILE A 8 -9.43 3.27 14.34
N ILE A 9 -10.42 2.57 13.79
CA ILE A 9 -10.65 2.49 12.34
C ILE A 9 -11.52 3.67 11.91
N PHE A 10 -10.93 4.66 11.25
CA PHE A 10 -11.61 5.83 10.74
C PHE A 10 -12.06 5.64 9.29
N GLY A 11 -13.27 6.07 8.95
CA GLY A 11 -13.88 5.78 7.64
C GLY A 11 -14.53 4.38 7.60
N ALA A 12 -14.92 3.84 8.75
CA ALA A 12 -15.44 2.47 8.90
C ALA A 12 -16.74 2.19 8.11
N THR A 13 -17.47 3.22 7.67
CA THR A 13 -18.66 3.06 6.82
C THR A 13 -18.35 2.98 5.33
N GLY A 14 -17.12 3.29 4.91
CA GLY A 14 -16.68 3.17 3.51
C GLY A 14 -16.47 1.70 3.11
N PHE A 15 -16.33 1.44 1.81
CA PHE A 15 -16.19 0.07 1.30
C PHE A 15 -15.01 -0.69 1.93
N THR A 16 -13.80 -0.11 1.89
CA THR A 16 -12.63 -0.71 2.54
C THR A 16 -12.75 -0.72 4.06
N GLY A 17 -13.30 0.34 4.66
CA GLY A 17 -13.50 0.43 6.10
C GLY A 17 -14.39 -0.69 6.67
N GLN A 18 -15.45 -1.08 5.94
CA GLN A 18 -16.31 -2.19 6.34
C GLN A 18 -15.55 -3.52 6.38
N ILE A 19 -14.70 -3.79 5.37
CA ILE A 19 -13.86 -4.99 5.31
C ILE A 19 -12.77 -4.96 6.39
N ALA A 20 -12.24 -3.77 6.73
CA ALA A 20 -11.30 -3.61 7.83
C ALA A 20 -11.98 -3.95 9.18
N VAL A 21 -13.22 -3.53 9.40
CA VAL A 21 -14.00 -3.91 10.60
C VAL A 21 -14.24 -5.42 10.67
N GLU A 22 -14.53 -6.08 9.53
CA GLU A 22 -14.67 -7.54 9.48
C GLU A 22 -13.37 -8.28 9.90
N LYS A 23 -12.20 -7.74 9.56
CA LYS A 23 -10.88 -8.35 9.84
C LYS A 23 -10.28 -7.94 11.19
N ALA A 24 -10.72 -6.84 11.78
CA ALA A 24 -10.17 -6.30 13.02
C ALA A 24 -10.14 -7.31 14.19
N PRO A 25 -11.19 -8.14 14.44
CA PRO A 25 -11.17 -9.11 15.54
C PRO A 25 -10.12 -10.22 15.41
N GLU A 26 -9.63 -10.49 14.21
CA GLU A 26 -8.54 -11.45 13.96
C GLU A 26 -7.18 -10.75 14.12
N VAL A 27 -6.99 -9.64 13.42
CA VAL A 27 -5.68 -8.97 13.34
C VAL A 27 -5.34 -8.26 14.65
N LEU A 28 -6.29 -7.50 15.21
CA LEU A 28 -6.12 -6.70 16.44
C LEU A 28 -6.44 -7.51 17.71
N GLN A 29 -6.35 -8.84 17.66
CA GLN A 29 -6.58 -9.68 18.82
C GLN A 29 -5.65 -9.26 19.99
N GLY A 30 -6.25 -9.10 21.17
CA GLY A 30 -5.56 -8.64 22.38
C GLY A 30 -5.37 -7.13 22.48
N LEU A 31 -5.90 -6.35 21.53
CA LEU A 31 -5.89 -4.89 21.55
C LEU A 31 -7.31 -4.34 21.70
N THR A 32 -7.43 -3.19 22.36
CA THR A 32 -8.67 -2.42 22.44
C THR A 32 -8.82 -1.57 21.18
N TRP A 33 -9.92 -1.73 20.45
CA TRP A 33 -10.14 -0.99 19.22
C TRP A 33 -11.58 -0.48 19.08
N GLY A 34 -11.75 0.58 18.30
CA GLY A 34 -13.04 1.20 18.02
C GLY A 34 -13.23 1.57 16.55
N VAL A 35 -14.43 2.02 16.20
CA VAL A 35 -14.77 2.50 14.85
C VAL A 35 -15.15 3.97 14.88
N ALA A 36 -14.77 4.70 13.83
CA ALA A 36 -15.06 6.11 13.70
C ALA A 36 -15.61 6.51 12.34
N GLY A 37 -16.51 7.50 12.36
CA GLY A 37 -17.12 8.09 11.19
C GLY A 37 -18.27 9.03 11.54
N ARG A 38 -18.89 9.61 10.51
CA ARG A 38 -19.86 10.71 10.66
C ARG A 38 -21.24 10.28 11.17
N ASN A 39 -21.60 9.02 10.92
CA ASN A 39 -22.97 8.55 11.11
C ASN A 39 -23.03 7.36 12.07
N LYS A 40 -23.55 7.60 13.27
CA LYS A 40 -23.65 6.60 14.36
C LYS A 40 -24.45 5.37 13.96
N SER A 41 -25.59 5.54 13.27
CA SER A 41 -26.45 4.41 12.91
C SER A 41 -25.79 3.52 11.85
N LYS A 42 -25.11 4.12 10.86
CA LYS A 42 -24.30 3.37 9.90
C LYS A 42 -23.17 2.60 10.58
N LEU A 43 -22.47 3.20 11.54
CA LEU A 43 -21.41 2.51 12.29
C LEU A 43 -21.94 1.31 13.07
N LYS A 44 -23.08 1.45 13.75
CA LYS A 44 -23.77 0.32 14.41
C LYS A 44 -24.13 -0.80 13.42
N ASN A 45 -24.64 -0.43 12.24
CA ASN A 45 -24.99 -1.40 11.20
C ASN A 45 -23.76 -2.15 10.66
N VAL A 46 -22.62 -1.45 10.49
CA VAL A 46 -21.36 -2.08 10.08
C VAL A 46 -20.90 -3.09 11.13
N LEU A 47 -20.91 -2.73 12.42
CA LEU A 47 -20.54 -3.66 13.50
C LEU A 47 -21.47 -4.88 13.54
N SER A 48 -22.79 -4.67 13.41
CA SER A 48 -23.76 -5.77 13.37
C SER A 48 -23.54 -6.70 12.18
N THR A 49 -23.40 -6.13 10.97
CA THR A 49 -23.19 -6.91 9.73
C THR A 49 -21.88 -7.69 9.79
N ALA A 50 -20.78 -7.03 10.19
CA ALA A 50 -19.48 -7.66 10.33
C ALA A 50 -19.52 -8.78 11.38
N GLY A 51 -20.15 -8.53 12.53
CA GLY A 51 -20.31 -9.50 13.61
C GLY A 51 -21.10 -10.75 13.17
N GLN A 52 -22.19 -10.57 12.44
CA GLN A 52 -22.96 -11.67 11.84
C GLN A 52 -22.12 -12.50 10.86
N LYS A 53 -21.37 -11.85 9.96
CA LYS A 53 -20.53 -12.52 8.97
C LYS A 53 -19.43 -13.38 9.60
N ILE A 54 -18.82 -12.92 10.69
CA ILE A 54 -17.70 -13.61 11.34
C ILE A 54 -18.11 -14.44 12.56
N GLY A 55 -19.39 -14.46 12.91
CA GLY A 55 -19.91 -15.16 14.08
C GLY A 55 -19.39 -14.61 15.43
N LYS A 56 -19.22 -13.29 15.56
CA LYS A 56 -18.79 -12.62 16.80
C LYS A 56 -19.71 -11.46 17.15
N ASP A 57 -19.93 -11.22 18.44
CA ASP A 57 -20.61 -10.01 18.88
C ASP A 57 -19.63 -8.82 18.90
N LEU A 58 -19.94 -7.80 18.11
CA LEU A 58 -19.18 -6.54 18.03
C LEU A 58 -19.94 -5.36 18.63
N SER A 59 -21.06 -5.59 19.33
CA SER A 59 -21.91 -4.54 19.90
C SER A 59 -21.19 -3.68 20.95
N ALA A 60 -20.20 -4.25 21.63
CA ALA A 60 -19.38 -3.58 22.64
C ALA A 60 -18.24 -2.73 22.05
N VAL A 61 -17.99 -2.81 20.73
CA VAL A 61 -16.93 -2.03 20.08
C VAL A 61 -17.27 -0.53 20.17
N PRO A 62 -16.39 0.31 20.75
CA PRO A 62 -16.62 1.74 20.88
C PRO A 62 -16.86 2.43 19.54
N ILE A 63 -17.85 3.32 19.51
CA ILE A 63 -18.18 4.17 18.36
C ILE A 63 -17.77 5.60 18.65
N ILE A 64 -16.95 6.18 17.78
CA ILE A 64 -16.50 7.57 17.85
C ILE A 64 -17.10 8.34 16.67
N LEU A 65 -17.72 9.49 16.93
CA LEU A 65 -18.16 10.38 15.87
C LEU A 65 -17.00 11.27 15.44
N ALA A 66 -16.73 11.29 14.13
CA ALA A 66 -15.64 12.02 13.52
C ALA A 66 -16.02 12.40 12.10
N ASP A 67 -15.93 13.70 11.78
CA ASP A 67 -16.21 14.29 10.48
C ASP A 67 -15.04 15.18 10.04
N VAL A 68 -14.53 14.96 8.83
CA VAL A 68 -13.45 15.77 8.25
C VAL A 68 -13.88 17.22 7.99
N GLY A 69 -15.19 17.49 7.93
CA GLY A 69 -15.76 18.84 7.92
C GLY A 69 -15.85 19.50 9.30
N ASP A 70 -15.64 18.74 10.39
CA ASP A 70 -15.67 19.21 11.78
C ASP A 70 -14.33 18.89 12.45
N ARG A 71 -13.36 19.79 12.29
CA ARG A 71 -11.99 19.61 12.77
C ARG A 71 -11.89 19.24 14.27
N PRO A 72 -12.62 19.90 15.20
CA PRO A 72 -12.68 19.47 16.60
C PRO A 72 -13.03 17.99 16.79
N SER A 73 -13.90 17.42 15.96
CA SER A 73 -14.25 15.99 16.04
C SER A 73 -13.09 15.06 15.66
N ILE A 74 -12.26 15.46 14.69
CA ILE A 74 -11.06 14.72 14.28
C ILE A 74 -10.00 14.77 15.38
N GLU A 75 -9.78 15.95 15.96
CA GLU A 75 -8.85 16.14 17.09
C GLU A 75 -9.29 15.30 18.31
N ALA A 76 -10.60 15.30 18.63
CA ALA A 76 -11.16 14.48 19.69
C ALA A 76 -11.03 12.96 19.43
N MET A 77 -11.12 12.52 18.17
CA MET A 77 -10.88 11.12 17.79
C MET A 77 -9.41 10.74 17.97
N ALA A 78 -8.49 11.56 17.47
CA ALA A 78 -7.06 11.32 17.56
C ALA A 78 -6.59 11.22 19.02
N ALA A 79 -7.12 12.08 19.91
CA ALA A 79 -6.81 12.06 21.34
C ALA A 79 -7.30 10.80 22.08
N LYS A 80 -8.24 10.03 21.52
CA LYS A 80 -8.84 8.84 22.14
C LYS A 80 -8.15 7.53 21.82
N CYS A 81 -7.11 7.52 20.99
CA CYS A 81 -6.40 6.30 20.63
C CYS A 81 -4.90 6.49 20.55
N LYS A 82 -4.17 5.37 20.42
CA LYS A 82 -2.73 5.33 20.17
C LYS A 82 -2.41 5.28 18.68
N VAL A 83 -3.26 4.64 17.86
CA VAL A 83 -3.14 4.62 16.39
C VAL A 83 -4.49 4.89 15.72
N VAL A 84 -4.51 5.79 14.73
CA VAL A 84 -5.62 5.92 13.78
C VAL A 84 -5.31 5.11 12.52
N ILE A 85 -6.21 4.20 12.19
CA ILE A 85 -6.24 3.43 10.96
C ILE A 85 -7.19 4.13 9.99
N ASN A 86 -6.64 4.96 9.12
CA ASN A 86 -7.42 5.83 8.25
C ASN A 86 -7.80 5.11 6.95
N CYS A 87 -9.08 4.84 6.78
CA CYS A 87 -9.69 4.35 5.54
C CYS A 87 -10.60 5.40 4.88
N CYS A 88 -10.50 6.67 5.29
CA CYS A 88 -11.32 7.77 4.81
C CYS A 88 -10.62 8.54 3.67
N GLY A 89 -10.81 8.07 2.44
CA GLY A 89 -10.40 8.77 1.21
C GLY A 89 -11.53 9.63 0.58
N PRO A 90 -11.22 10.38 -0.50
CA PRO A 90 -9.91 10.55 -1.12
C PRO A 90 -8.93 11.36 -0.25
N TYR A 91 -7.68 10.91 -0.14
CA TYR A 91 -6.73 11.43 0.86
C TYR A 91 -6.21 12.82 0.53
N ARG A 92 -6.16 13.16 -0.76
CA ARG A 92 -5.79 14.51 -1.21
C ARG A 92 -6.65 15.61 -0.59
N PHE A 93 -7.92 15.32 -0.29
CA PHE A 93 -8.85 16.30 0.27
C PHE A 93 -9.01 16.16 1.79
N TYR A 94 -8.96 14.94 2.31
CA TYR A 94 -9.38 14.63 3.67
C TYR A 94 -8.27 14.06 4.56
N GLY A 95 -7.11 13.69 4.00
CA GLY A 95 -6.05 13.03 4.74
C GLY A 95 -5.27 13.97 5.66
N GLU A 96 -4.92 15.16 5.19
CA GLU A 96 -4.03 16.08 5.91
C GLU A 96 -4.58 16.50 7.28
N VAL A 97 -5.88 16.78 7.39
CA VAL A 97 -6.51 17.15 8.66
C VAL A 97 -6.39 16.03 9.70
N VAL A 98 -6.45 14.77 9.26
CA VAL A 98 -6.31 13.60 10.12
C VAL A 98 -4.85 13.42 10.55
N VAL A 99 -3.90 13.51 9.61
CA VAL A 99 -2.45 13.42 9.90
C VAL A 99 -2.04 14.47 10.93
N LYS A 100 -2.43 15.73 10.70
CA LYS A 100 -2.11 16.83 11.60
C LYS A 100 -2.66 16.60 13.01
N ALA A 101 -3.94 16.23 13.12
CA ALA A 101 -4.56 15.94 14.42
C ALA A 101 -3.90 14.76 15.14
N CYS A 102 -3.48 13.73 14.42
CA CYS A 102 -2.77 12.58 14.97
C CYS A 102 -1.41 12.99 15.56
N ILE A 103 -0.61 13.74 14.81
CA ILE A 103 0.70 14.23 15.27
C ILE A 103 0.55 15.15 16.50
N GLU A 104 -0.42 16.08 16.48
CA GLU A 104 -0.68 16.99 17.60
C GLU A 104 -1.13 16.26 18.87
N ALA A 105 -1.79 15.10 18.73
CA ALA A 105 -2.25 14.27 19.83
C ALA A 105 -1.22 13.23 20.33
N GLY A 106 -0.05 13.11 19.67
CA GLY A 106 0.93 12.05 19.93
C GLY A 106 0.38 10.65 19.55
N THR A 107 -0.42 10.59 18.50
CA THR A 107 -1.15 9.39 18.04
C THR A 107 -0.60 8.98 16.69
N HIS A 108 -0.19 7.72 16.53
CA HIS A 108 0.30 7.21 15.26
C HIS A 108 -0.79 7.17 14.20
N HIS A 109 -0.39 7.17 12.94
CA HIS A 109 -1.29 7.18 11.80
C HIS A 109 -0.83 6.19 10.76
N VAL A 110 -1.75 5.36 10.29
CA VAL A 110 -1.57 4.55 9.08
C VAL A 110 -2.73 4.77 8.13
N ASP A 111 -2.47 4.74 6.83
CA ASP A 111 -3.50 4.85 5.81
C ASP A 111 -3.27 3.92 4.62
N ILE A 112 -4.29 3.83 3.76
CA ILE A 112 -4.26 3.05 2.52
C ILE A 112 -4.26 3.99 1.30
N SER A 113 -3.63 5.16 1.42
CA SER A 113 -3.55 6.12 0.32
C SER A 113 -2.73 5.57 -0.84
N GLY A 114 -3.09 6.01 -2.05
CA GLY A 114 -2.36 5.70 -3.28
C GLY A 114 -1.99 6.96 -4.07
N GLU A 115 -2.39 8.15 -3.58
CA GLU A 115 -2.20 9.43 -4.24
C GLU A 115 -0.80 10.00 -3.94
N PRO A 116 0.14 10.03 -4.90
CA PRO A 116 1.54 10.37 -4.61
C PRO A 116 1.70 11.81 -4.10
N GLN A 117 0.85 12.75 -4.54
CA GLN A 117 0.92 14.14 -4.08
C GLN A 117 0.59 14.27 -2.59
N TYR A 118 -0.33 13.45 -2.09
CA TYR A 118 -0.66 13.41 -0.67
C TYR A 118 0.49 12.80 0.12
N ILE A 119 1.00 11.63 -0.32
CA ILE A 119 2.08 10.89 0.35
C ILE A 119 3.34 11.77 0.47
N GLU A 120 3.83 12.29 -0.66
CA GLU A 120 5.01 13.15 -0.71
C GLU A 120 4.78 14.47 0.04
N GLY A 121 3.58 15.05 -0.08
CA GLY A 121 3.21 16.29 0.60
C GLY A 121 3.17 16.16 2.12
N MET A 122 2.63 15.06 2.66
CA MET A 122 2.61 14.81 4.10
C MET A 122 4.02 14.67 4.65
N ARG A 123 4.90 13.97 3.93
CA ARG A 123 6.30 13.86 4.32
C ARG A 123 6.99 15.21 4.37
N LEU A 124 6.86 16.00 3.31
CA LEU A 124 7.50 17.32 3.23
C LEU A 124 7.06 18.25 4.38
N LYS A 125 5.77 18.24 4.72
CA LYS A 125 5.19 19.12 5.75
C LYS A 125 5.43 18.64 7.17
N TYR A 126 5.34 17.33 7.40
CA TYR A 126 5.12 16.79 8.75
C TYR A 126 6.22 15.85 9.27
N HIS A 127 7.21 15.47 8.46
CA HIS A 127 8.25 14.51 8.90
C HIS A 127 8.92 14.90 10.23
N TYR A 128 9.46 16.12 10.32
CA TYR A 128 10.14 16.59 11.52
C TYR A 128 9.19 16.83 12.70
N LEU A 129 7.96 17.29 12.45
CA LEU A 129 6.97 17.48 13.51
C LEU A 129 6.55 16.13 14.12
N ALA A 130 6.36 15.12 13.28
CA ALA A 130 6.03 13.77 13.68
C ALA A 130 7.17 13.13 14.50
N GLN A 131 8.44 13.31 14.10
CA GLN A 131 9.60 12.90 14.92
C GLN A 131 9.62 13.59 16.28
N LYS A 132 9.45 14.92 16.32
CA LYS A 132 9.43 15.69 17.56
C LYS A 132 8.33 15.21 18.53
N GLN A 133 7.20 14.73 17.99
CA GLN A 133 6.08 14.22 18.78
C GLN A 133 6.11 12.69 18.98
N HIS A 134 7.23 12.05 18.67
CA HIS A 134 7.41 10.60 18.77
C HIS A 134 6.30 9.79 18.10
N THR A 135 5.86 10.26 16.93
CA THR A 135 4.68 9.76 16.24
C THR A 135 5.05 9.26 14.86
N TYR A 136 4.67 8.03 14.54
CA TYR A 136 4.77 7.48 13.19
C TYR A 136 3.54 7.83 12.34
N VAL A 137 3.81 8.28 11.11
CA VAL A 137 2.82 8.45 10.04
C VAL A 137 3.29 7.62 8.86
N ILE A 138 2.53 6.58 8.52
CA ILE A 138 2.90 5.63 7.46
C ILE A 138 1.75 5.47 6.48
N SER A 139 1.93 6.05 5.31
CA SER A 139 1.00 5.93 4.20
C SER A 139 1.24 4.65 3.41
N THR A 140 0.33 4.34 2.48
CA THR A 140 0.41 3.16 1.58
C THR A 140 0.47 1.80 2.28
N CYS A 141 -0.07 1.70 3.50
CA CYS A 141 -0.14 0.47 4.30
C CYS A 141 -1.17 -0.57 3.78
N GLY A 142 -1.55 -0.49 2.51
CA GLY A 142 -2.46 -1.40 1.82
C GLY A 142 -1.75 -2.31 0.82
N PHE A 143 -2.54 -2.91 -0.08
CA PHE A 143 -2.01 -3.67 -1.22
C PHE A 143 -1.15 -2.81 -2.16
N ASP A 144 -1.38 -1.50 -2.17
CA ASP A 144 -0.68 -0.53 -3.03
C ASP A 144 0.82 -0.41 -2.77
N SER A 145 1.36 -0.88 -1.64
CA SER A 145 2.82 -0.90 -1.41
C SER A 145 3.31 -1.98 -0.45
N ILE A 146 2.51 -2.46 0.51
CA ILE A 146 3.00 -3.45 1.49
C ILE A 146 3.56 -4.72 0.83
N PRO A 147 2.89 -5.34 -0.17
CA PRO A 147 3.45 -6.48 -0.88
C PRO A 147 4.78 -6.16 -1.58
N ALA A 148 4.92 -4.99 -2.19
CA ALA A 148 6.15 -4.59 -2.88
C ALA A 148 7.29 -4.33 -1.88
N GLU A 149 7.06 -3.49 -0.86
CA GLU A 149 8.03 -3.16 0.19
C GLU A 149 8.49 -4.41 0.94
N MET A 150 7.55 -5.21 1.46
CA MET A 150 7.87 -6.41 2.23
C MET A 150 8.45 -7.50 1.34
N GLY A 151 8.12 -7.52 0.04
CA GLY A 151 8.74 -8.41 -0.92
C GLY A 151 10.22 -8.09 -1.17
N VAL A 152 10.58 -6.80 -1.25
CA VAL A 152 11.99 -6.36 -1.32
C VAL A 152 12.72 -6.67 -0.03
N VAL A 153 12.12 -6.40 1.14
CA VAL A 153 12.70 -6.74 2.44
C VAL A 153 12.92 -8.25 2.57
N HIS A 154 11.93 -9.06 2.18
CA HIS A 154 12.03 -10.52 2.21
C HIS A 154 13.12 -11.03 1.25
N ALA A 155 13.16 -10.51 0.03
CA ALA A 155 14.18 -10.89 -0.95
C ALA A 155 15.59 -10.54 -0.47
N GLU A 156 15.78 -9.34 0.07
CA GLU A 156 17.05 -8.89 0.61
C GLU A 156 17.51 -9.73 1.82
N LYS A 157 16.60 -10.02 2.77
CA LYS A 157 16.90 -10.88 3.94
C LYS A 157 17.35 -12.29 3.56
N ASN A 158 16.92 -12.79 2.40
CA ASN A 158 17.25 -14.14 1.92
C ASN A 158 18.36 -14.15 0.85
N PHE A 159 18.92 -12.98 0.51
CA PHE A 159 19.98 -12.88 -0.49
C PHE A 159 21.37 -13.09 0.15
N PRO A 160 22.21 -14.01 -0.36
CA PRO A 160 23.51 -14.31 0.23
C PRO A 160 24.58 -13.29 -0.21
N GLY A 161 24.47 -12.05 0.30
CA GLY A 161 25.45 -10.99 0.07
C GLY A 161 24.80 -9.63 -0.18
N THR A 162 25.36 -8.86 -1.12
CA THR A 162 24.88 -7.50 -1.41
C THR A 162 23.96 -7.48 -2.62
N VAL A 163 22.72 -7.00 -2.43
CA VAL A 163 21.76 -6.83 -3.52
C VAL A 163 22.12 -5.60 -4.37
N ASN A 164 22.08 -5.75 -5.70
CA ASN A 164 22.19 -4.65 -6.65
C ASN A 164 20.84 -4.20 -7.20
N THR A 165 20.02 -5.18 -7.61
CA THR A 165 18.74 -4.93 -8.29
C THR A 165 17.67 -5.88 -7.79
N CYS A 166 16.43 -5.41 -7.72
CA CYS A 166 15.26 -6.24 -7.45
C CYS A 166 14.14 -5.86 -8.42
N GLU A 167 13.72 -6.78 -9.28
CA GLU A 167 12.61 -6.56 -10.21
C GLU A 167 11.38 -7.31 -9.72
N MET A 168 10.24 -6.62 -9.59
CA MET A 168 8.97 -7.22 -9.19
C MET A 168 8.10 -7.55 -10.40
N PHE A 169 7.56 -8.76 -10.46
CA PHE A 169 6.66 -9.24 -11.50
C PHE A 169 5.32 -9.61 -10.89
N TRP A 170 4.34 -8.71 -11.02
CA TRP A 170 2.99 -8.88 -10.49
C TRP A 170 2.08 -9.58 -11.50
N GLU A 171 1.39 -10.62 -11.03
CA GLU A 171 0.42 -11.37 -11.80
C GLU A 171 -0.89 -11.51 -11.02
N ASN A 172 -2.03 -11.31 -11.70
CA ASN A 172 -3.35 -11.62 -11.18
C ASN A 172 -3.90 -12.91 -11.83
N MET A 173 -4.53 -13.75 -11.02
CA MET A 173 -5.28 -14.92 -11.45
C MET A 173 -6.76 -14.66 -11.18
N LEU A 174 -7.46 -14.27 -12.24
CA LEU A 174 -8.86 -13.87 -12.14
C LEU A 174 -9.79 -15.09 -12.09
N ASP A 175 -10.69 -15.13 -11.10
CA ASP A 175 -11.68 -16.19 -10.90
C ASP A 175 -13.06 -15.58 -10.58
N TYR A 176 -13.94 -15.49 -11.59
CA TYR A 176 -15.28 -14.93 -11.43
C TYR A 176 -16.29 -16.03 -11.07
N ARG A 177 -16.57 -16.17 -9.78
CA ARG A 177 -17.57 -17.09 -9.22
C ARG A 177 -18.99 -16.62 -9.51
N ASP A 178 -19.23 -15.33 -9.36
CA ASP A 178 -20.43 -14.65 -9.84
C ASP A 178 -20.13 -13.99 -11.18
N LYS A 179 -20.74 -14.51 -12.25
CA LYS A 179 -20.56 -14.03 -13.62
C LYS A 179 -21.31 -12.73 -13.92
N ASN A 180 -22.21 -12.29 -13.02
CA ASN A 180 -22.99 -11.07 -13.19
C ASN A 180 -22.19 -9.80 -12.86
N SER A 181 -21.07 -9.94 -12.14
CA SER A 181 -20.17 -8.83 -11.82
C SER A 181 -18.75 -9.12 -12.27
N LYS A 182 -18.15 -8.16 -12.99
CA LYS A 182 -16.72 -8.15 -13.34
C LYS A 182 -15.91 -7.18 -12.47
N ALA A 183 -16.57 -6.50 -11.53
CA ALA A 183 -15.91 -5.51 -10.71
C ALA A 183 -14.86 -6.20 -9.84
N LEU A 184 -13.64 -5.68 -9.88
CA LEU A 184 -12.53 -6.01 -8.99
C LEU A 184 -12.25 -4.86 -8.03
N LEU A 185 -12.59 -3.64 -8.42
CA LEU A 185 -12.37 -2.41 -7.67
C LEU A 185 -13.65 -1.58 -7.59
N HIS A 186 -13.76 -0.81 -6.53
CA HIS A 186 -14.81 0.18 -6.30
C HIS A 186 -14.46 1.48 -7.03
N ALA A 187 -15.47 2.24 -7.46
CA ALA A 187 -15.32 3.48 -8.22
C ALA A 187 -14.49 4.56 -7.50
N GLY A 188 -14.45 4.54 -6.17
CA GLY A 188 -13.57 5.43 -5.40
C GLY A 188 -12.07 5.24 -5.71
N THR A 189 -11.65 4.01 -6.03
CA THR A 189 -10.27 3.73 -6.49
C THR A 189 -10.03 4.34 -7.87
N TRP A 190 -11.02 4.25 -8.78
CA TRP A 190 -10.97 4.87 -10.09
C TRP A 190 -10.83 6.40 -9.99
N GLU A 191 -11.70 7.03 -9.20
CA GLU A 191 -11.66 8.48 -8.97
C GLU A 191 -10.31 8.94 -8.43
N SER A 192 -9.77 8.22 -7.45
CA SER A 192 -8.44 8.49 -6.88
C SER A 192 -7.33 8.39 -7.95
N ALA A 193 -7.36 7.33 -8.78
CA ALA A 193 -6.41 7.14 -9.86
C ALA A 193 -6.49 8.27 -10.91
N ILE A 194 -7.71 8.67 -11.32
CA ILE A 194 -7.91 9.76 -12.28
C ILE A 194 -7.41 11.09 -11.72
N HIS A 195 -7.65 11.37 -10.44
CA HIS A 195 -7.10 12.56 -9.79
C HIS A 195 -5.58 12.54 -9.67
N ALA A 196 -4.98 11.39 -9.36
CA ALA A 196 -3.53 11.25 -9.34
C ALA A 196 -2.91 11.52 -10.72
N MET A 197 -3.48 10.94 -11.79
CA MET A 197 -3.06 11.17 -13.17
C MET A 197 -3.20 12.64 -13.58
N ALA A 198 -4.34 13.27 -13.28
CA ALA A 198 -4.63 14.65 -13.67
C ALA A 198 -3.72 15.70 -13.02
N ASN A 199 -3.08 15.36 -11.89
CA ASN A 199 -2.22 16.27 -11.14
C ASN A 199 -0.75 15.81 -11.13
N TYR A 200 -0.35 14.95 -12.08
CA TYR A 200 1.00 14.40 -12.14
C TYR A 200 2.09 15.49 -12.25
N GLY A 201 1.78 16.63 -12.88
CA GLY A 201 2.71 17.76 -13.01
C GLY A 201 3.15 18.37 -11.68
N GLU A 202 2.31 18.32 -10.64
CA GLU A 202 2.64 18.82 -9.30
C GLU A 202 3.75 18.01 -8.61
N LEU A 203 3.88 16.72 -8.95
CA LEU A 203 4.87 15.83 -8.36
C LEU A 203 6.29 16.29 -8.64
N LYS A 204 6.54 16.94 -9.79
CA LYS A 204 7.87 17.48 -10.10
C LYS A 204 8.33 18.49 -9.05
N THR A 205 7.43 19.36 -8.59
CA THR A 205 7.74 20.38 -7.57
C THR A 205 7.93 19.73 -6.20
N LEU A 206 7.05 18.80 -5.82
CA LEU A 206 7.15 18.08 -4.54
C LEU A 206 8.44 17.27 -4.45
N ARG A 207 8.76 16.47 -5.49
CA ARG A 207 9.99 15.69 -5.57
C ARG A 207 11.23 16.56 -5.48
N ARG A 208 11.25 17.70 -6.18
CA ARG A 208 12.37 18.64 -6.10
C ARG A 208 12.54 19.23 -4.69
N ALA A 209 11.46 19.43 -3.95
CA ALA A 209 11.51 19.88 -2.56
C ALA A 209 11.94 18.77 -1.58
N LEU A 210 11.59 17.51 -1.87
CA LEU A 210 12.02 16.32 -1.12
C LEU A 210 13.44 15.84 -1.51
N GLU A 211 13.97 16.27 -2.65
CA GLU A 211 15.34 16.02 -3.13
C GLU A 211 16.38 16.79 -2.29
N THR A 212 16.46 16.46 -1.00
CA THR A 212 17.58 16.89 -0.15
C THR A 212 18.82 16.04 -0.43
N GLU A 213 18.65 14.76 -0.80
CA GLU A 213 19.74 13.82 -1.09
C GLU A 213 19.46 12.99 -2.35
N LYS A 214 20.37 13.08 -3.32
CA LYS A 214 20.33 12.25 -4.53
C LYS A 214 20.90 10.87 -4.23
N LEU A 215 20.20 9.84 -4.70
CA LEU A 215 20.78 8.50 -4.75
C LEU A 215 22.06 8.52 -5.60
N PRO A 216 23.09 7.75 -5.22
CA PRO A 216 24.34 7.67 -5.99
C PRO A 216 24.09 7.10 -7.40
N ASP A 217 24.97 7.41 -8.35
CA ASP A 217 24.95 6.73 -9.65
C ASP A 217 25.41 5.27 -9.46
N LEU A 218 24.46 4.35 -9.42
CA LEU A 218 24.73 2.95 -9.16
C LEU A 218 25.19 2.25 -10.44
N GLN A 219 26.33 1.57 -10.33
CA GLN A 219 26.82 0.63 -11.34
C GLN A 219 26.92 -0.77 -10.73
N PRO A 220 26.61 -1.83 -11.49
CA PRO A 220 25.96 -1.83 -12.81
C PRO A 220 24.48 -1.41 -12.75
N LYS A 221 24.02 -0.75 -13.81
CA LYS A 221 22.63 -0.25 -13.91
C LYS A 221 21.61 -1.35 -14.18
N LEU A 222 20.46 -1.26 -13.51
CA LEU A 222 19.28 -2.03 -13.86
C LEU A 222 18.81 -1.63 -15.27
N LYS A 223 18.69 -2.61 -16.17
CA LYS A 223 18.24 -2.38 -17.55
C LYS A 223 16.71 -2.21 -17.57
N TYR A 224 16.25 -0.98 -17.79
CA TYR A 224 14.84 -0.66 -18.00
C TYR A 224 14.35 -1.10 -19.38
N TRP A 225 13.08 -1.50 -19.47
CA TRP A 225 12.44 -2.00 -20.69
C TRP A 225 11.01 -1.47 -20.81
N PRO A 226 10.75 -0.54 -21.75
CA PRO A 226 9.48 0.19 -21.80
C PRO A 226 8.32 -0.60 -22.42
N LEU A 227 8.61 -1.64 -23.20
CA LEU A 227 7.64 -2.34 -24.03
C LEU A 227 7.31 -3.73 -23.49
N ALA A 228 6.13 -4.21 -23.87
CA ALA A 228 5.68 -5.55 -23.56
C ALA A 228 6.69 -6.61 -24.04
N ARG A 229 7.15 -7.49 -23.15
CA ARG A 229 7.99 -8.64 -23.51
C ARG A 229 7.66 -9.86 -22.68
N LYS A 230 7.99 -11.03 -23.24
CA LYS A 230 7.90 -12.31 -22.52
C LYS A 230 9.04 -12.41 -21.51
N VAL A 231 8.73 -12.93 -20.33
CA VAL A 231 9.72 -13.25 -19.29
C VAL A 231 9.79 -14.77 -19.17
N GLU A 232 10.95 -15.34 -19.47
CA GLU A 232 11.13 -16.78 -19.65
C GLU A 232 10.70 -17.60 -18.42
N PHE A 233 11.01 -17.12 -17.21
CA PHE A 233 10.69 -17.81 -15.96
C PHE A 233 9.24 -17.66 -15.48
N LEU A 234 8.37 -16.88 -16.17
CA LEU A 234 6.98 -16.63 -15.75
C LEU A 234 5.91 -16.89 -16.83
N ASP A 235 6.26 -17.46 -18.00
CA ASP A 235 5.36 -17.76 -19.13
C ASP A 235 4.24 -16.73 -19.38
N ARG A 236 4.58 -15.44 -19.28
CA ARG A 236 3.67 -14.30 -19.45
C ARG A 236 4.36 -13.12 -20.10
N TYR A 237 3.55 -12.19 -20.57
CA TYR A 237 3.97 -10.92 -21.14
C TYR A 237 3.83 -9.82 -20.10
N PHE A 238 4.89 -9.05 -19.93
CA PHE A 238 4.99 -8.04 -18.90
C PHE A 238 5.29 -6.68 -19.52
N PHE A 239 4.80 -5.61 -18.90
CA PHE A 239 5.22 -4.24 -19.19
C PHE A 239 5.40 -3.46 -17.88
N PRO A 240 6.24 -2.40 -17.87
CA PRO A 240 6.46 -1.62 -16.66
C PRO A 240 5.19 -0.89 -16.28
N ILE A 241 4.78 -1.07 -15.02
CA ILE A 241 3.69 -0.29 -14.46
C ILE A 241 4.33 0.84 -13.65
N HIS A 242 4.15 2.08 -14.10
CA HIS A 242 4.59 3.27 -13.35
C HIS A 242 3.60 3.53 -12.20
N SER A 243 3.29 2.49 -11.42
CA SER A 243 2.48 2.57 -10.20
C SER A 243 3.32 3.14 -9.07
N GLY A 244 2.64 3.62 -8.02
CA GLY A 244 3.27 4.20 -6.84
C GLY A 244 4.31 3.29 -6.17
N ASP A 245 4.20 1.96 -6.29
CA ASP A 245 5.12 1.00 -5.66
C ASP A 245 6.60 1.37 -5.89
N ARG A 246 6.98 1.66 -7.13
CA ARG A 246 8.38 1.99 -7.46
C ARG A 246 8.84 3.22 -6.71
N ASP A 247 8.01 4.26 -6.68
CA ASP A 247 8.37 5.53 -6.04
C ASP A 247 8.50 5.36 -4.51
N ILE A 248 7.65 4.54 -3.89
CA ILE A 248 7.73 4.23 -2.45
C ILE A 248 8.97 3.37 -2.14
N VAL A 249 9.24 2.32 -2.95
CA VAL A 249 10.42 1.46 -2.73
C VAL A 249 11.68 2.28 -2.87
N MET A 250 11.79 3.10 -3.91
CA MET A 250 12.95 3.95 -4.11
C MET A 250 13.09 5.01 -3.01
N ASP A 251 12.00 5.43 -2.38
CA ASP A 251 12.06 6.31 -1.21
C ASP A 251 12.58 5.59 0.05
N THR A 252 12.13 4.35 0.28
CA THR A 252 12.73 3.46 1.29
C THR A 252 14.24 3.33 1.05
N GLN A 253 14.67 3.07 -0.19
CA GLN A 253 16.10 2.94 -0.50
C GLN A 253 16.88 4.24 -0.24
N ARG A 254 16.27 5.41 -0.52
CA ARG A 254 16.88 6.71 -0.21
C ARG A 254 17.10 6.89 1.28
N LEU A 255 16.08 6.62 2.11
CA LEU A 255 16.20 6.78 3.56
C LEU A 255 17.24 5.83 4.15
N ARG A 256 17.32 4.58 3.67
CA ARG A 256 18.35 3.63 4.12
C ARG A 256 19.75 4.03 3.69
N TYR A 257 19.90 4.59 2.50
CA TYR A 257 21.19 5.10 2.06
C TYR A 257 21.69 6.23 2.98
N VAL A 258 20.82 7.18 3.27
CA VAL A 258 21.16 8.37 4.06
C VAL A 258 21.39 8.03 5.54
N ASN A 259 20.51 7.21 6.12
CA ASN A 259 20.49 6.98 7.57
C ASN A 259 21.27 5.72 7.98
N GLU A 260 21.38 4.71 7.11
CA GLU A 260 22.03 3.42 7.41
C GLU A 260 23.35 3.23 6.65
N ASN A 261 23.76 4.19 5.80
CA ASN A 261 24.88 4.02 4.84
C ASN A 261 24.75 2.77 3.97
N LYS A 262 23.52 2.33 3.72
CA LYS A 262 23.26 1.10 2.98
C LYS A 262 23.25 1.36 1.47
N ARG A 263 23.91 0.51 0.69
CA ARG A 263 23.81 0.57 -0.77
C ARG A 263 22.33 0.46 -1.19
N PRO A 264 21.80 1.42 -1.97
CA PRO A 264 20.42 1.36 -2.44
C PRO A 264 20.21 0.21 -3.44
N ILE A 265 19.07 -0.46 -3.33
CA ILE A 265 18.62 -1.45 -4.33
C ILE A 265 17.97 -0.72 -5.49
N GLN A 266 18.37 -1.02 -6.73
CA GLN A 266 17.65 -0.53 -7.91
C GLN A 266 16.37 -1.36 -8.10
N PHE A 267 15.22 -0.71 -8.18
CA PHE A 267 13.93 -1.39 -8.24
C PHE A 267 13.11 -0.97 -9.46
N GLU A 268 12.48 -1.96 -10.10
CA GLU A 268 11.47 -1.75 -11.13
C GLU A 268 10.36 -2.80 -10.98
N ASN A 269 9.14 -2.43 -11.36
CA ASN A 269 7.97 -3.29 -11.25
C ASN A 269 7.22 -3.43 -12.56
N TYR A 270 6.72 -4.65 -12.78
CA TYR A 270 6.10 -5.07 -14.02
C TYR A 270 4.80 -5.80 -13.72
N ILE A 271 3.81 -5.60 -14.59
CA ILE A 271 2.52 -6.31 -14.51
C ILE A 271 2.35 -7.26 -15.69
N GLY A 272 1.93 -8.49 -15.39
CA GLY A 272 1.93 -9.63 -16.32
C GLY A 272 0.55 -10.09 -16.79
N PHE A 273 0.41 -10.34 -18.10
CA PHE A 273 -0.78 -10.91 -18.73
C PHE A 273 -0.43 -12.14 -19.57
N ARG A 274 -1.43 -13.02 -19.77
CA ARG A 274 -1.25 -14.25 -20.56
C ARG A 274 -1.09 -14.01 -22.06
N SER A 275 -1.59 -12.89 -22.57
CA SER A 275 -1.57 -12.57 -24.00
C SER A 275 -0.80 -11.29 -24.27
N LEU A 276 0.08 -11.34 -25.28
CA LEU A 276 0.80 -10.16 -25.77
C LEU A 276 -0.18 -9.05 -26.18
N TRP A 277 -1.26 -9.40 -26.89
CA TRP A 277 -2.29 -8.46 -27.31
C TRP A 277 -3.00 -7.80 -26.14
N THR A 278 -3.34 -8.57 -25.10
CA THR A 278 -3.95 -7.98 -23.89
C THR A 278 -2.98 -7.04 -23.17
N THR A 279 -1.69 -7.34 -23.20
CA THR A 279 -0.64 -6.51 -22.58
C THR A 279 -0.53 -5.17 -23.29
N ILE A 280 -0.40 -5.20 -24.62
CA ILE A 280 -0.31 -4.00 -25.47
C ILE A 280 -1.58 -3.16 -25.34
N LEU A 281 -2.76 -3.78 -25.44
CA LEU A 281 -4.04 -3.06 -25.35
C LEU A 281 -4.22 -2.38 -23.99
N THR A 282 -3.84 -3.05 -22.89
CA THR A 282 -3.85 -2.45 -21.55
C THR A 282 -2.91 -1.25 -21.48
N GLN A 283 -1.69 -1.35 -22.00
CA GLN A 283 -0.73 -0.24 -21.99
C GLN A 283 -1.25 0.97 -22.77
N ILE A 284 -1.87 0.75 -23.95
CA ILE A 284 -2.52 1.80 -24.75
C ILE A 284 -3.70 2.43 -23.97
N THR A 285 -4.51 1.61 -23.32
CA THR A 285 -5.67 2.08 -22.54
C THR A 285 -5.23 2.98 -21.38
N ILE A 286 -4.16 2.60 -20.67
CA ILE A 286 -3.60 3.43 -19.59
C ILE A 286 -3.10 4.76 -20.14
N LEU A 287 -2.32 4.74 -21.24
CA LEU A 287 -1.81 5.96 -21.87
C LEU A 287 -2.95 6.91 -22.28
N PHE A 288 -3.99 6.37 -22.92
CA PHE A 288 -5.15 7.15 -23.34
C PHE A 288 -5.91 7.73 -22.13
N THR A 289 -6.05 6.96 -21.06
CA THR A 289 -6.69 7.41 -19.81
C THR A 289 -5.90 8.57 -19.18
N VAL A 290 -4.57 8.49 -19.15
CA VAL A 290 -3.70 9.58 -18.65
C VAL A 290 -3.90 10.85 -19.46
N ILE A 291 -3.94 10.76 -20.80
CA ILE A 291 -4.18 11.91 -21.69
C ILE A 291 -5.56 12.53 -21.42
N MET A 292 -6.61 11.70 -21.36
CA MET A 292 -7.97 12.18 -21.06
C MET A 292 -8.06 12.83 -19.67
N ALA A 293 -7.36 12.29 -18.67
CA ALA A 293 -7.36 12.82 -17.31
C ALA A 293 -6.78 14.24 -17.23
N GLN A 294 -5.88 14.64 -18.16
CA GLN A 294 -5.35 16.00 -18.22
C GLN A 294 -6.40 17.03 -18.68
N ILE A 295 -7.43 16.61 -19.41
CA ILE A 295 -8.41 17.52 -20.02
C ILE A 295 -9.64 17.61 -19.09
N PRO A 296 -9.96 18.77 -18.48
CA PRO A 296 -10.99 18.86 -17.43
C PRO A 296 -12.36 18.28 -17.81
N GLY A 297 -12.84 18.51 -19.04
CA GLY A 297 -14.11 17.96 -19.53
C GLY A 297 -14.07 16.44 -19.68
N LEU A 298 -13.01 15.88 -20.26
CA LEU A 298 -12.85 14.43 -20.42
C LEU A 298 -12.60 13.73 -19.08
N ARG A 299 -11.88 14.37 -18.16
CA ARG A 299 -11.68 13.91 -16.78
C ARG A 299 -13.00 13.70 -16.05
N GLN A 300 -13.95 14.63 -16.18
CA GLN A 300 -15.27 14.48 -15.58
C GLN A 300 -16.06 13.33 -16.21
N ILE A 301 -15.91 13.09 -17.51
CA ILE A 301 -16.50 11.94 -18.20
C ILE A 301 -15.91 10.62 -17.68
N LEU A 302 -14.58 10.56 -17.47
CA LEU A 302 -13.90 9.41 -16.88
C LEU A 302 -14.45 9.11 -15.48
N ILE A 303 -14.50 10.11 -14.59
CA ILE A 303 -14.95 9.95 -13.20
C ILE A 303 -16.40 9.48 -13.12
N LYS A 304 -17.29 10.02 -13.97
CA LYS A 304 -18.71 9.66 -13.96
C LYS A 304 -19.03 8.28 -14.54
N ASN A 305 -18.13 7.71 -15.35
CA ASN A 305 -18.40 6.48 -16.10
C ASN A 305 -17.36 5.37 -15.88
N PRO A 306 -17.01 5.01 -14.63
CA PRO A 306 -15.95 4.04 -14.33
C PRO A 306 -16.21 2.69 -15.00
N LYS A 307 -17.45 2.20 -14.95
CA LYS A 307 -17.85 0.90 -15.52
C LYS A 307 -17.60 0.81 -17.03
N PHE A 308 -17.82 1.90 -17.76
CA PHE A 308 -17.62 1.94 -19.20
C PHE A 308 -16.13 1.91 -19.56
N PHE A 309 -15.35 2.86 -19.03
CA PHE A 309 -13.92 3.00 -19.35
C PHE A 309 -13.07 1.84 -18.85
N THR A 310 -13.51 1.16 -17.79
CA THR A 310 -12.82 -0.01 -17.25
C THR A 310 -13.43 -1.33 -17.70
N ARG A 311 -14.36 -1.34 -18.67
CA ARG A 311 -15.03 -2.56 -19.15
C ARG A 311 -15.65 -3.42 -18.03
N GLY A 312 -16.10 -2.76 -16.97
CA GLY A 312 -16.71 -3.36 -15.79
C GLY A 312 -15.73 -3.78 -14.69
N PHE A 313 -14.43 -3.57 -14.84
CA PHE A 313 -13.44 -3.86 -13.78
C PHE A 313 -13.59 -2.95 -12.56
N MET A 314 -14.14 -1.74 -12.72
CA MET A 314 -14.44 -0.82 -11.63
C MET A 314 -15.89 -0.34 -11.66
N SER A 315 -16.58 -0.36 -10.51
CA SER A 315 -17.98 0.07 -10.40
C SER A 315 -18.33 0.67 -9.03
N HIS A 316 -19.45 1.38 -8.92
CA HIS A 316 -19.90 1.95 -7.64
C HIS A 316 -20.42 0.90 -6.66
N GLU A 317 -20.84 -0.26 -7.15
CA GLU A 317 -21.22 -1.41 -6.33
C GLU A 317 -19.98 -2.11 -5.76
N GLY A 318 -18.83 -1.98 -6.41
CA GLY A 318 -17.60 -2.68 -6.06
C GLY A 318 -17.64 -4.18 -6.37
N PRO A 319 -16.55 -4.90 -6.06
CA PRO A 319 -16.51 -6.35 -6.22
C PRO A 319 -17.47 -7.05 -5.25
N VAL A 320 -18.18 -8.07 -5.75
CA VAL A 320 -18.99 -8.95 -4.89
C VAL A 320 -18.09 -9.89 -4.07
N ASP A 321 -18.53 -10.25 -2.86
CA ASP A 321 -17.74 -11.02 -1.90
C ASP A 321 -17.24 -12.36 -2.47
N ALA A 322 -18.07 -13.08 -3.23
CA ALA A 322 -17.70 -14.36 -3.86
C ALA A 322 -16.57 -14.22 -4.88
N ASN A 323 -16.58 -13.16 -5.69
CA ASN A 323 -15.50 -12.89 -6.64
C ASN A 323 -14.25 -12.45 -5.91
N ARG A 324 -14.40 -11.52 -4.96
CA ARG A 324 -13.29 -11.01 -4.15
C ARG A 324 -12.51 -12.14 -3.47
N ALA A 325 -13.21 -13.06 -2.80
CA ALA A 325 -12.61 -14.19 -2.09
C ALA A 325 -11.89 -15.20 -3.02
N ALA A 326 -12.28 -15.27 -4.30
CA ALA A 326 -11.70 -16.20 -5.27
C ALA A 326 -10.49 -15.63 -6.03
N GLN A 327 -10.35 -14.28 -6.07
CA GLN A 327 -9.23 -13.64 -6.75
C GLN A 327 -7.91 -14.02 -6.08
N ARG A 328 -6.91 -14.27 -6.92
CA ARG A 328 -5.55 -14.61 -6.51
C ARG A 328 -4.56 -13.64 -7.13
N PHE A 329 -3.49 -13.36 -6.39
CA PHE A 329 -2.34 -12.67 -6.94
C PHE A 329 -1.04 -13.35 -6.50
N GLN A 330 -0.01 -13.13 -7.29
CA GLN A 330 1.36 -13.40 -6.89
C GLN A 330 2.28 -12.29 -7.41
N MET A 331 3.36 -12.05 -6.68
CA MET A 331 4.44 -11.15 -7.06
C MET A 331 5.74 -11.95 -6.95
N THR A 332 6.39 -12.17 -8.09
CA THR A 332 7.71 -12.83 -8.11
C THR A 332 8.79 -11.75 -8.16
N PHE A 333 9.80 -11.85 -7.31
CA PHE A 333 10.91 -10.90 -7.23
C PHE A 333 12.16 -11.56 -7.79
N ARG A 334 12.75 -10.95 -8.80
CA ARG A 334 14.06 -11.33 -9.33
C ARG A 334 15.11 -10.41 -8.75
N THR A 335 15.92 -10.95 -7.85
CA THR A 335 16.95 -10.19 -7.14
C THR A 335 18.31 -10.61 -7.66
N ARG A 336 19.14 -9.64 -8.02
CA ARG A 336 20.51 -9.87 -8.47
C ARG A 336 21.49 -9.09 -7.62
N GLY A 337 22.63 -9.71 -7.35
CA GLY A 337 23.65 -9.15 -6.48
C GLY A 337 24.95 -9.93 -6.51
N TRP A 338 25.77 -9.65 -5.51
CA TRP A 338 27.12 -10.19 -5.34
C TRP A 338 27.21 -11.03 -4.08
N THR A 339 28.07 -12.04 -4.12
CA THR A 339 28.55 -12.68 -2.89
C THR A 339 29.34 -11.68 -2.06
N GLU A 340 29.51 -11.95 -0.77
CA GLU A 340 30.32 -11.12 0.14
C GLU A 340 31.76 -10.87 -0.35
N SER A 341 32.28 -11.75 -1.20
CA SER A 341 33.65 -11.72 -1.73
C SER A 341 33.82 -10.98 -3.07
N GLN A 342 32.74 -10.57 -3.74
CA GLN A 342 32.80 -10.00 -5.09
C GLN A 342 32.86 -8.45 -5.06
N PRO A 343 33.69 -7.81 -5.91
CA PRO A 343 33.67 -6.36 -6.06
C PRO A 343 32.33 -5.85 -6.57
N LEU A 344 31.77 -4.84 -5.90
CA LEU A 344 30.47 -4.24 -6.25
C LEU A 344 30.46 -3.46 -7.59
N THR A 345 31.57 -3.47 -8.32
CA THR A 345 31.72 -2.88 -9.66
C THR A 345 31.54 -3.90 -10.78
N GLU A 346 31.68 -5.19 -10.49
CA GLU A 346 31.51 -6.26 -11.48
C GLU A 346 30.03 -6.54 -11.77
N GLN A 347 29.74 -7.26 -12.87
CA GLN A 347 28.38 -7.70 -13.13
C GLN A 347 27.92 -8.71 -12.06
N PRO A 348 26.76 -8.47 -11.40
CA PRO A 348 26.16 -9.44 -10.47
C PRO A 348 25.99 -10.81 -11.12
N LYS A 349 26.51 -11.84 -10.46
CA LYS A 349 26.41 -13.24 -10.91
C LYS A 349 25.41 -14.07 -10.12
N GLN A 350 24.94 -13.57 -8.99
CA GLN A 350 23.95 -14.28 -8.18
C GLN A 350 22.56 -13.80 -8.50
N GLU A 351 21.63 -14.74 -8.65
CA GLU A 351 20.21 -14.48 -8.84
C GLU A 351 19.39 -15.26 -7.80
N LEU A 352 18.48 -14.56 -7.13
CA LEU A 352 17.51 -15.12 -6.20
C LEU A 352 16.10 -14.81 -6.70
N LEU A 353 15.28 -15.84 -6.80
CA LEU A 353 13.84 -15.72 -7.05
C LEU A 353 13.08 -15.95 -5.74
N THR A 354 12.34 -14.95 -5.29
CA THR A 354 11.36 -15.09 -4.21
C THR A 354 9.96 -14.81 -4.74
N ARG A 355 8.93 -15.26 -4.00
CA ARG A 355 7.54 -15.06 -4.37
C ARG A 355 6.70 -14.71 -3.16
N LEU A 356 5.83 -13.74 -3.36
CA LEU A 356 4.71 -13.43 -2.49
C LEU A 356 3.42 -13.86 -3.17
N SER A 357 2.48 -14.45 -2.43
CA SER A 357 1.16 -14.79 -2.97
C SER A 357 0.07 -14.74 -1.92
N SER A 358 -1.16 -14.42 -2.33
CA SER A 358 -2.34 -14.50 -1.48
C SER A 358 -3.65 -14.42 -2.27
N LEU A 359 -4.76 -14.40 -1.54
CA LEU A 359 -6.12 -14.18 -2.02
C LEU A 359 -6.52 -12.71 -1.84
N ASP A 360 -7.58 -12.30 -2.55
CA ASP A 360 -8.24 -11.00 -2.35
C ASP A 360 -7.24 -9.83 -2.33
N PRO A 361 -6.55 -9.56 -3.46
CA PRO A 361 -5.48 -8.58 -3.53
C PRO A 361 -5.93 -7.19 -3.07
N PHE A 362 -7.03 -6.68 -3.62
CA PHE A 362 -7.27 -5.23 -3.53
C PHE A 362 -7.88 -4.77 -2.21
N TYR A 363 -8.72 -5.58 -1.58
CA TYR A 363 -9.44 -5.17 -0.36
C TYR A 363 -9.08 -6.03 0.83
N GLY A 364 -9.06 -7.35 0.65
CA GLY A 364 -8.72 -8.28 1.71
C GLY A 364 -7.30 -8.05 2.20
N MET A 365 -6.34 -8.07 1.29
CA MET A 365 -4.93 -7.84 1.62
C MET A 365 -4.69 -6.41 2.11
N THR A 366 -5.34 -5.41 1.51
CA THR A 366 -5.27 -4.02 1.98
C THR A 366 -5.70 -3.89 3.45
N CYS A 367 -6.82 -4.51 3.83
CA CYS A 367 -7.32 -4.46 5.19
C CYS A 367 -6.43 -5.25 6.16
N LEU A 368 -5.95 -6.44 5.77
CA LEU A 368 -5.01 -7.19 6.61
C LEU A 368 -3.72 -6.39 6.84
N SER A 369 -3.19 -5.78 5.78
CA SER A 369 -1.94 -5.02 5.82
C SER A 369 -2.04 -3.77 6.70
N VAL A 370 -3.11 -2.98 6.56
CA VAL A 370 -3.25 -1.74 7.34
C VAL A 370 -3.51 -2.02 8.81
N LEU A 371 -4.24 -3.08 9.14
CA LEU A 371 -4.46 -3.51 10.51
C LEU A 371 -3.17 -4.09 11.13
N ALA A 372 -2.42 -4.88 10.37
CA ALA A 372 -1.17 -5.50 10.82
C ALA A 372 -0.09 -4.43 11.08
N THR A 373 0.08 -3.48 10.17
CA THR A 373 1.00 -2.34 10.35
C THR A 373 0.65 -1.54 11.61
N ALA A 374 -0.61 -1.19 11.83
CA ALA A 374 -1.04 -0.50 13.06
C ALA A 374 -0.67 -1.29 14.33
N LYS A 375 -0.88 -2.61 14.31
CA LYS A 375 -0.52 -3.49 15.42
C LYS A 375 0.99 -3.58 15.63
N ILE A 376 1.79 -3.63 14.57
CA ILE A 376 3.25 -3.67 14.66
C ILE A 376 3.77 -2.37 15.27
N ILE A 377 3.26 -1.21 14.86
CA ILE A 377 3.63 0.08 15.48
C ILE A 377 3.38 0.04 16.99
N LEU A 378 2.23 -0.49 17.42
CA LEU A 378 1.87 -0.57 18.84
C LEU A 378 2.77 -1.51 19.66
N LYS A 379 3.35 -2.53 19.03
CA LYS A 379 4.08 -3.61 19.71
C LYS A 379 5.59 -3.50 19.59
N GLU A 380 6.08 -2.91 18.51
CA GLU A 380 7.49 -2.98 18.10
C GLU A 380 8.00 -1.62 17.63
N SER A 381 7.46 -0.51 18.15
CA SER A 381 7.96 0.84 17.84
C SER A 381 9.44 1.03 18.19
N ASP A 382 9.95 0.27 19.15
CA ASP A 382 11.36 0.21 19.53
C ASP A 382 12.28 -0.35 18.43
N LYS A 383 11.73 -1.10 17.46
CA LYS A 383 12.47 -1.63 16.31
C LYS A 383 12.33 -0.75 15.06
N MET A 384 11.53 0.31 15.14
CA MET A 384 11.29 1.24 14.04
C MET A 384 12.30 2.39 14.08
N PRO A 385 12.68 2.97 12.93
CA PRO A 385 13.71 4.00 12.90
C PRO A 385 13.21 5.35 13.43
N ASN A 386 14.17 6.23 13.76
CA ASN A 386 14.01 7.68 13.95
C ASN A 386 13.04 8.15 15.05
N ASP A 387 12.60 7.27 15.96
CA ASP A 387 11.65 7.58 17.04
C ASP A 387 10.38 8.30 16.56
N GLY A 388 9.97 8.12 15.30
CA GLY A 388 8.82 8.79 14.69
C GLY A 388 9.13 9.32 13.29
N GLY A 389 8.17 10.05 12.73
CA GLY A 389 8.29 10.67 11.40
C GLY A 389 7.27 10.18 10.40
N VAL A 390 7.30 10.79 9.21
CA VAL A 390 6.53 10.33 8.04
C VAL A 390 7.45 9.44 7.21
N LEU A 391 7.15 8.14 7.16
CA LEU A 391 8.05 7.11 6.64
C LEU A 391 7.35 6.19 5.61
N PRO A 392 8.07 5.69 4.60
CA PRO A 392 7.58 4.63 3.74
C PRO A 392 7.59 3.27 4.48
N PRO A 393 6.69 2.33 4.13
CA PRO A 393 6.53 1.09 4.90
C PRO A 393 7.78 0.21 4.98
N GLY A 394 8.57 0.07 3.91
CA GLY A 394 9.77 -0.78 3.93
C GLY A 394 10.87 -0.22 4.80
N TYR A 395 10.98 1.10 4.95
CA TYR A 395 11.90 1.71 5.92
C TYR A 395 11.38 1.53 7.34
N ALA A 396 10.08 1.78 7.55
CA ALA A 396 9.47 1.71 8.87
C ALA A 396 9.47 0.29 9.47
N PHE A 397 9.23 -0.73 8.63
CA PHE A 397 8.96 -2.09 9.09
C PHE A 397 10.04 -3.12 8.77
N ALA A 398 11.15 -2.76 8.08
CA ALA A 398 12.19 -3.71 7.66
C ALA A 398 12.71 -4.62 8.80
N ASN A 399 12.86 -4.07 10.00
CA ASN A 399 13.42 -4.76 11.17
C ASN A 399 12.36 -5.28 12.16
N THR A 400 11.08 -5.18 11.79
CA THR A 400 9.94 -5.63 12.62
C THR A 400 9.46 -7.03 12.24
N SER A 401 8.53 -7.58 13.02
CA SER A 401 7.86 -8.85 12.72
C SER A 401 6.70 -8.77 11.71
N LEU A 402 6.60 -7.70 10.91
CA LEU A 402 5.46 -7.50 9.99
C LEU A 402 5.33 -8.63 8.95
N ILE A 403 6.44 -9.17 8.44
CA ILE A 403 6.42 -10.28 7.48
C ILE A 403 5.81 -11.53 8.12
N GLU A 404 6.23 -11.86 9.35
CA GLU A 404 5.76 -12.99 10.13
C GLU A 404 4.28 -12.81 10.52
N GLU A 405 3.88 -11.60 10.92
CA GLU A 405 2.50 -11.23 11.22
C GLU A 405 1.60 -11.41 9.99
N LEU A 406 2.02 -10.93 8.82
CA LEU A 406 1.27 -11.11 7.57
C LEU A 406 1.22 -12.57 7.15
N GLY A 407 2.27 -13.35 7.42
CA GLY A 407 2.33 -14.78 7.10
C GLY A 407 1.42 -15.67 7.95
N ARG A 408 1.18 -15.30 9.21
CA ARG A 408 0.35 -16.10 10.13
C ARG A 408 -1.15 -15.82 10.03
N LEU A 409 -1.55 -14.69 9.43
CA LEU A 409 -2.96 -14.31 9.30
C LEU A 409 -3.68 -15.22 8.29
N LYS A 410 -4.97 -15.47 8.53
CA LYS A 410 -5.81 -16.20 7.58
C LYS A 410 -5.96 -15.38 6.30
N ASN A 411 -5.63 -16.00 5.17
CA ASN A 411 -5.51 -15.33 3.87
C ASN A 411 -4.49 -14.18 3.88
N GLY A 412 -3.47 -14.29 4.75
CA GLY A 412 -2.32 -13.41 4.78
C GLY A 412 -1.34 -13.66 3.62
N LEU A 413 -0.18 -13.02 3.65
CA LEU A 413 0.83 -13.15 2.59
C LEU A 413 1.66 -14.42 2.81
N LYS A 414 1.72 -15.28 1.79
CA LYS A 414 2.70 -16.35 1.76
C LYS A 414 4.00 -15.83 1.16
N PHE A 415 5.11 -15.97 1.89
CA PHE A 415 6.46 -15.61 1.45
C PHE A 415 7.24 -16.89 1.15
N GLU A 416 7.86 -16.97 -0.03
CA GLU A 416 8.54 -18.17 -0.52
C GLU A 416 9.88 -17.83 -1.19
N VAL A 417 10.90 -18.63 -0.91
CA VAL A 417 12.14 -18.67 -1.71
C VAL A 417 11.97 -19.76 -2.77
N LEU A 418 12.01 -19.39 -4.05
CA LEU A 418 11.78 -20.32 -5.16
C LEU A 418 13.07 -20.97 -5.66
N LYS A 419 14.10 -20.16 -5.87
CA LYS A 419 15.36 -20.60 -6.48
C LYS A 419 16.50 -19.63 -6.18
N LEU A 420 17.68 -20.17 -5.90
CA LEU A 420 18.94 -19.43 -5.85
C LEU A 420 19.86 -20.02 -6.93
N GLU A 421 20.33 -19.19 -7.85
CA GLU A 421 21.27 -19.55 -8.92
C GLU A 421 22.57 -18.77 -8.77
N GLN A 422 23.69 -19.44 -9.01
CA GLN A 422 24.96 -18.79 -9.33
C GLN A 422 25.14 -18.92 -10.85
N GLN A 423 25.17 -17.80 -11.56
CA GLN A 423 25.43 -17.73 -13.01
C GLN A 423 26.92 -17.66 -13.32
#